data_AF-A0A7W3VSV2-F1
#
_entry.id   AF-A0A7W3VSV2-F1
#
_cell.length_a   1.000
_cell.length_b   1.000
_cell.length_c   1.000
_cell.angle_alpha   90.00
_cell.angle_beta   90.00
_cell.angle_gamma   90.00
#
_symmetry.space_group_name_H-M   'P 1'
#
loop_
_entity.id
_entity.type
_entity.pdbx_description
1 polymer ?
#
loop_
_entity_poly.entity_id
_entity_poly.type
_entity_poly.pdbx_seq_one_letter_code
_entity_poly.pdbx_strand_id
1 'polypeptide(L)'
;MRDLAGDLGVSRATLHRWVGSRDHLLSEILWAETSSVLDNVSYAGRGGDGVAEAIGTFVRTVNASEPFRAFLRREPERALRLLTTKASLVQSRTIEKVQALLSDEVAAGRLESPLPVADLAYLLVRVGESFIYTDAITGEEPDAEKALVAAKMLLRGR
;
A
#
# COMPACT_ATOMS: atom_id res chain seq x y z
N MET A 1 -3.75 9.75 20.96
CA MET A 1 -3.99 11.22 21.01
C MET A 1 -3.75 11.79 22.38
N ARG A 2 -4.35 11.27 23.47
CA ARG A 2 -4.02 11.74 24.82
C ARG A 2 -2.56 11.45 25.16
N ASP A 3 -2.13 10.21 24.98
CA ASP A 3 -0.79 9.79 25.36
C ASP A 3 0.26 10.49 24.49
N LEU A 4 0.07 10.50 23.16
CA LEU A 4 0.90 11.30 22.24
C LEU A 4 0.99 12.80 22.60
N ALA A 5 -0.11 13.42 23.06
CA ALA A 5 -0.06 14.82 23.50
C ALA A 5 0.77 14.98 24.78
N GLY A 6 0.68 14.00 25.69
CA GLY A 6 1.53 13.92 26.88
C GLY A 6 3.01 13.78 26.54
N ASP A 7 3.35 12.85 25.64
CA ASP A 7 4.73 12.62 25.18
C ASP A 7 5.33 13.86 24.51
N LEU A 8 4.51 14.62 23.78
CA LEU A 8 4.91 15.86 23.11
C LEU A 8 4.87 17.10 24.03
N GLY A 9 4.42 16.97 25.27
CA GLY A 9 4.29 18.10 26.21
C GLY A 9 3.26 19.16 25.80
N VAL A 10 2.26 18.81 25.00
CA VAL A 10 1.24 19.74 24.49
C VAL A 10 -0.17 19.37 24.94
N SER A 11 -1.10 20.32 24.89
CA SER A 11 -2.51 20.02 25.14
C SER A 11 -3.14 19.23 23.98
N ARG A 12 -4.16 18.40 24.27
CA ARG A 12 -4.93 17.67 23.24
C ARG A 12 -5.49 18.59 22.15
N ALA A 13 -5.93 19.79 22.53
CA ALA A 13 -6.44 20.79 21.59
C ALA A 13 -5.34 21.29 20.64
N THR A 14 -4.12 21.45 21.14
CA THR A 14 -2.96 21.82 20.33
C THR A 14 -2.60 20.70 19.35
N LEU A 15 -2.50 19.47 19.83
CA LEU A 15 -2.25 18.31 18.95
C LEU A 15 -3.32 18.19 17.87
N HIS A 16 -4.61 18.30 18.22
CA HIS A 16 -5.70 18.24 17.24
C HIS A 16 -5.63 19.38 16.20
N ARG A 17 -5.17 20.59 16.56
CA ARG A 17 -4.96 21.65 15.57
C ARG A 17 -3.83 21.33 14.60
N TRP A 18 -2.81 20.58 15.02
CA TRP A 18 -1.70 20.20 14.16
C TRP A 18 -2.05 19.08 13.19
N VAL A 19 -2.71 18.03 13.67
CA VAL A 19 -2.87 16.78 12.91
C VAL A 19 -4.34 16.37 12.72
N GLY A 20 -5.29 17.19 13.16
CA GLY A 20 -6.70 16.86 13.11
C GLY A 20 -7.05 15.64 13.97
N SER A 21 -7.81 14.72 13.36
CA SER A 21 -8.28 13.51 14.03
C SER A 21 -7.19 12.43 14.12
N ARG A 22 -7.39 11.46 15.02
CA ARG A 22 -6.51 10.28 15.08
C ARG A 22 -6.47 9.53 13.75
N ASP A 23 -7.60 9.44 13.08
CA ASP A 23 -7.73 8.75 11.80
C ASP A 23 -6.98 9.49 10.69
N HIS A 24 -6.98 10.83 10.70
CA HIS A 24 -6.18 11.63 9.77
C HIS A 24 -4.68 11.42 10.02
N LEU A 25 -4.23 11.54 11.27
CA LEU A 25 -2.83 11.27 11.62
C LEU A 25 -2.40 9.86 11.21
N LEU A 26 -3.21 8.84 11.52
CA LEU A 26 -2.92 7.46 11.13
C LEU A 26 -2.84 7.30 9.62
N SER A 27 -3.72 7.95 8.87
CA SER A 27 -3.71 7.89 7.40
C SER A 27 -2.43 8.50 6.81
N GLU A 28 -1.97 9.63 7.35
CA GLU A 28 -0.70 10.24 6.89
C GLU A 28 0.52 9.38 7.28
N ILE A 29 0.51 8.74 8.45
CA ILE A 29 1.56 7.78 8.83
C ILE A 29 1.55 6.57 7.88
N LEU A 30 0.38 5.96 7.65
CA LEU A 30 0.24 4.80 6.76
C LEU A 30 0.65 5.15 5.32
N TRP A 31 0.35 6.37 4.86
CA TRP A 31 0.82 6.85 3.57
C TRP A 31 2.33 7.04 3.54
N ALA A 32 2.92 7.66 4.55
CA ALA A 32 4.37 7.86 4.63
C ALA A 32 5.12 6.52 4.59
N GLU A 33 4.65 5.53 5.35
CA GLU A 33 5.22 4.17 5.34
C GLU A 33 5.03 3.51 3.96
N THR A 34 3.82 3.53 3.40
CA THR A 34 3.54 2.97 2.07
C THR A 34 4.41 3.60 0.98
N SER A 35 4.50 4.93 0.95
CA SER A 35 5.32 5.66 -0.01
C SER A 35 6.78 5.30 0.14
N SER A 36 7.29 5.28 1.38
CA SER A 36 8.68 4.93 1.67
C SER A 36 9.03 3.54 1.17
N VAL A 37 8.16 2.54 1.39
CA VAL A 37 8.39 1.18 0.85
C VAL A 37 8.41 1.24 -0.67
N LEU A 38 7.40 1.83 -1.32
CA LEU A 38 7.32 1.92 -2.78
C LEU A 38 8.52 2.66 -3.41
N ASP A 39 9.05 3.69 -2.75
CA ASP A 39 10.21 4.46 -3.21
C ASP A 39 11.53 3.66 -3.10
N ASN A 40 11.60 2.70 -2.17
CA ASN A 40 12.81 1.92 -1.90
C ASN A 40 12.77 0.50 -2.46
N VAL A 41 11.66 0.08 -3.06
CA VAL A 41 11.61 -1.23 -3.71
C VAL A 41 12.53 -1.23 -4.94
N SER A 42 13.60 -2.02 -4.87
CA SER A 42 14.52 -2.23 -5.98
C SER A 42 13.82 -2.95 -7.14
N TYR A 43 13.81 -2.32 -8.31
CA TYR A 43 13.42 -2.92 -9.59
C TYR A 43 14.68 -3.48 -10.28
N ALA A 44 15.05 -4.72 -9.99
CA ALA A 44 16.19 -5.35 -10.69
C ALA A 44 15.82 -5.63 -12.16
N GLY A 45 14.55 -5.96 -12.43
CA GLY A 45 13.96 -6.06 -13.76
C GLY A 45 13.34 -4.75 -14.28
N ARG A 46 13.12 -4.67 -15.60
CA ARG A 46 12.31 -3.63 -16.26
C ARG A 46 11.04 -4.26 -16.86
N GLY A 47 10.09 -3.44 -17.30
CA GLY A 47 8.83 -3.91 -17.89
C GLY A 47 7.94 -4.64 -16.89
N GLY A 48 7.06 -5.51 -17.38
CA GLY A 48 6.08 -6.21 -16.56
C GLY A 48 6.69 -7.06 -15.44
N ASP A 49 7.81 -7.75 -15.70
CA ASP A 49 8.47 -8.57 -14.69
C ASP A 49 9.05 -7.72 -13.55
N GLY A 50 9.68 -6.58 -13.88
CA GLY A 50 10.20 -5.64 -12.88
C GLY A 50 9.10 -5.04 -12.00
N VAL A 51 7.96 -4.67 -12.60
CA VAL A 51 6.81 -4.17 -11.85
C VAL A 51 6.22 -5.26 -10.95
N ALA A 52 6.12 -6.51 -11.44
CA ALA A 52 5.62 -7.61 -10.63
C ALA A 52 6.53 -7.90 -9.43
N GLU A 53 7.85 -7.91 -9.62
CA GLU A 53 8.85 -8.02 -8.55
C GLU A 53 8.70 -6.89 -7.53
N ALA A 54 8.44 -5.67 -8.01
CA ALA A 54 8.23 -4.54 -7.13
C ALA A 54 6.98 -4.71 -6.24
N ILE A 55 5.87 -5.15 -6.82
CA ILE A 55 4.64 -5.46 -6.07
C ILE A 55 4.87 -6.58 -5.05
N GLY A 56 5.53 -7.68 -5.45
CA GLY A 56 5.85 -8.78 -4.55
C GLY A 56 6.74 -8.35 -3.39
N THR A 57 7.75 -7.52 -3.65
CA THR A 57 8.65 -6.98 -2.62
C THR A 57 7.94 -6.01 -1.68
N PHE A 58 7.05 -5.15 -2.21
CA PHE A 58 6.20 -4.28 -1.41
C PHE A 58 5.35 -5.09 -0.44
N VAL A 59 4.60 -6.08 -0.94
CA VAL A 59 3.75 -6.95 -0.10
C VAL A 59 4.58 -7.68 0.95
N ARG A 60 5.74 -8.23 0.57
CA ARG A 60 6.66 -8.91 1.50
C ARG A 60 7.14 -7.98 2.61
N THR A 61 7.50 -6.74 2.27
CA THR A 61 7.98 -5.72 3.22
C THR A 61 6.88 -5.31 4.18
N VAL A 62 5.67 -5.04 3.68
CA VAL A 62 4.51 -4.71 4.51
C VAL A 62 4.14 -5.89 5.41
N ASN A 63 4.20 -7.12 4.89
CA ASN A 63 3.90 -8.33 5.65
C ASN A 63 4.86 -8.56 6.81
N ALA A 64 6.13 -8.18 6.66
CA ALA A 64 7.16 -8.26 7.69
C ALA A 64 7.12 -7.12 8.73
N SER A 65 6.32 -6.07 8.51
CA SER A 65 6.23 -4.94 9.44
C SER A 65 5.43 -5.31 10.69
N GLU A 66 6.14 -5.57 11.80
CA GLU A 66 5.52 -5.86 13.08
C GLU A 66 4.58 -4.72 13.57
N PRO A 67 4.93 -3.42 13.47
CA PRO A 67 4.02 -2.35 13.85
C PRO A 67 2.72 -2.35 13.04
N PHE A 68 2.81 -2.60 11.73
CA PHE A 68 1.64 -2.70 10.86
C PHE A 68 0.77 -3.89 11.22
N ARG A 69 1.38 -5.06 11.43
CA ARG A 69 0.68 -6.29 11.85
C ARG A 69 0.00 -6.13 13.21
N ALA A 70 0.65 -5.44 14.15
CA ALA A 70 0.06 -5.13 15.46
C ALA A 70 -1.13 -4.16 15.35
N PHE A 71 -1.03 -3.14 14.49
CA PHE A 71 -2.14 -2.22 14.21
C PHE A 71 -3.33 -2.96 13.59
N LEU A 72 -3.09 -3.78 12.58
CA LEU A 72 -4.12 -4.54 11.87
C LEU A 72 -4.87 -5.50 12.80
N ARG A 73 -4.15 -6.22 13.68
CA ARG A 73 -4.77 -7.12 14.69
C ARG A 73 -5.56 -6.38 15.77
N ARG A 74 -5.04 -5.24 16.24
CA ARG A 74 -5.68 -4.48 17.33
C ARG A 74 -6.91 -3.72 16.87
N GLU A 75 -6.92 -3.25 15.63
CA GLU A 75 -7.94 -2.34 15.11
C GLU A 75 -8.39 -2.67 13.68
N PRO A 76 -8.82 -3.92 13.39
CA PRO A 76 -9.01 -4.40 12.02
C PRO A 76 -10.04 -3.58 11.22
N GLU A 77 -11.20 -3.26 11.81
CA GLU A 77 -12.22 -2.45 11.16
C GLU A 77 -11.73 -1.05 10.80
N ARG A 78 -10.97 -0.42 11.72
CA ARG A 78 -10.40 0.91 11.46
C ARG A 78 -9.32 0.82 10.39
N ALA A 79 -8.42 -0.16 10.48
CA ALA A 79 -7.36 -0.36 9.50
C ALA A 79 -7.95 -0.56 8.10
N LEU A 80 -8.87 -1.51 7.93
CA LEU A 80 -9.52 -1.76 6.64
C LEU A 80 -10.29 -0.54 6.13
N ARG A 81 -11.01 0.17 7.00
CA ARG A 81 -11.71 1.40 6.60
C ARG A 81 -10.74 2.46 6.07
N LEU A 82 -9.63 2.71 6.76
CA LEU A 82 -8.64 3.70 6.32
C LEU A 82 -7.92 3.26 5.05
N LEU A 83 -7.54 1.98 4.95
CA LEU A 83 -6.68 1.48 3.88
C LEU A 83 -7.44 1.14 2.59
N THR A 84 -8.74 0.86 2.65
CA THR A 84 -9.48 0.30 1.50
C THR A 84 -10.71 1.09 1.07
N THR A 85 -10.98 2.22 1.71
CA THR A 85 -12.15 3.06 1.42
C THR A 85 -11.78 4.53 1.28
N LYS A 86 -12.74 5.37 0.88
CA LYS A 86 -12.59 6.83 0.77
C LYS A 86 -12.44 7.55 2.12
N ALA A 87 -12.40 6.83 3.24
CA ALA A 87 -12.13 7.42 4.55
C ALA A 87 -10.69 7.97 4.68
N SER A 88 -9.79 7.59 3.78
CA SER A 88 -8.46 8.19 3.64
C SER A 88 -8.03 8.27 2.17
N LEU A 89 -6.88 8.91 1.93
CA LEU A 89 -6.23 8.98 0.62
C LEU A 89 -5.16 7.90 0.40
N VAL A 90 -4.94 6.99 1.36
CA VAL A 90 -3.84 6.01 1.27
C VAL A 90 -3.99 5.15 0.01
N GLN A 91 -5.18 4.61 -0.22
CA GLN A 91 -5.42 3.76 -1.39
C GLN A 91 -5.29 4.52 -2.71
N SER A 92 -5.93 5.69 -2.83
CA SER A 92 -5.88 6.47 -4.08
C SER A 92 -4.46 6.90 -4.41
N ARG A 93 -3.70 7.36 -3.42
CA ARG A 93 -2.28 7.71 -3.60
C ARG A 93 -1.41 6.50 -3.96
N THR A 94 -1.73 5.32 -3.41
CA THR A 94 -1.04 4.07 -3.77
C THR A 94 -1.31 3.69 -5.23
N ILE A 95 -2.57 3.79 -5.67
CA ILE A 95 -2.95 3.57 -7.08
C ILE A 95 -2.25 4.55 -8.00
N GLU A 96 -2.25 5.84 -7.68
CA GLU A 96 -1.57 6.89 -8.45
C GLU A 96 -0.07 6.59 -8.60
N LYS A 97 0.58 6.14 -7.52
CA LYS A 97 2.02 5.81 -7.54
C LYS A 97 2.33 4.58 -8.40
N VAL A 98 1.52 3.53 -8.31
CA VAL A 98 1.64 2.36 -9.19
C VAL A 98 1.33 2.71 -10.64
N GLN A 99 0.34 3.59 -10.88
CA GLN A 99 0.01 4.07 -12.22
C GLN A 99 1.17 4.84 -12.85
N ALA A 100 1.85 5.69 -12.08
CA ALA A 100 3.03 6.42 -12.55
C ALA A 100 4.13 5.44 -12.98
N LEU A 101 4.45 4.45 -12.14
CA LEU A 101 5.42 3.40 -12.45
C LEU A 101 5.08 2.65 -13.76
N LEU A 102 3.82 2.23 -13.92
CA LEU A 102 3.38 1.57 -15.15
C LEU A 102 3.49 2.48 -16.37
N SER A 103 3.12 3.76 -16.21
CA SER A 103 3.17 4.75 -17.29
C SER A 103 4.60 4.97 -17.78
N ASP A 104 5.58 4.99 -16.88
CA ASP A 104 7.00 5.12 -17.22
C ASP A 104 7.52 3.91 -18.02
N GLU A 105 7.10 2.69 -17.65
CA GLU A 105 7.47 1.47 -18.38
C GLU A 105 6.82 1.40 -19.77
N VAL A 106 5.55 1.83 -19.89
CA VAL A 106 4.85 1.92 -21.18
C VAL A 106 5.48 2.98 -22.08
N ALA A 107 5.72 4.18 -21.55
CA ALA A 107 6.33 5.28 -22.30
C ALA A 107 7.73 4.93 -22.82
N ALA A 108 8.45 4.09 -22.08
CA ALA A 108 9.75 3.59 -22.49
C ALA A 108 9.71 2.35 -23.39
N GLY A 109 8.52 1.88 -23.80
CA GLY A 109 8.34 0.73 -24.68
C GLY A 109 8.73 -0.61 -24.06
N ARG A 110 8.77 -0.70 -22.73
CA ARG A 110 9.16 -1.92 -21.98
C ARG A 110 7.98 -2.71 -21.44
N LEU A 111 6.79 -2.11 -21.47
CA LEU A 111 5.54 -2.75 -21.08
C LEU A 111 4.48 -2.45 -22.12
N GLU A 112 3.86 -3.49 -22.65
CA GLU A 112 2.59 -3.38 -23.37
C GLU A 112 1.47 -3.69 -22.37
N SER A 113 0.66 -2.67 -22.05
CA SER A 113 -0.40 -2.82 -21.06
C SER A 113 -1.61 -3.54 -21.66
N PRO A 114 -2.10 -4.64 -21.07
CA PRO A 114 -3.28 -5.35 -21.56
C PRO A 114 -4.60 -4.61 -21.30
N LEU A 115 -4.56 -3.51 -20.53
CA LEU A 115 -5.69 -2.69 -20.09
C LEU A 115 -5.29 -1.20 -20.11
N PRO A 116 -6.25 -0.27 -19.98
CA PRO A 116 -5.93 1.10 -19.61
C PRO A 116 -5.04 1.12 -18.35
N VAL A 117 -3.97 1.93 -18.35
CA VAL A 117 -2.94 1.90 -17.30
C VAL A 117 -3.53 2.16 -15.91
N ALA A 118 -4.53 3.03 -15.80
CA ALA A 118 -5.23 3.29 -14.54
C ALA A 118 -5.96 2.05 -14.00
N ASP A 119 -6.59 1.27 -14.88
CA ASP A 119 -7.31 0.04 -14.49
C ASP A 119 -6.33 -1.06 -14.07
N LEU A 120 -5.21 -1.20 -14.79
CA LEU A 120 -4.15 -2.13 -14.41
C LEU A 120 -3.54 -1.76 -13.05
N ALA A 121 -3.27 -0.47 -12.81
CA ALA A 121 -2.78 0.01 -11.52
C ALA A 121 -3.75 -0.32 -10.39
N TYR A 122 -5.04 -0.04 -10.58
CA TYR A 122 -6.08 -0.39 -9.62
C TYR A 122 -6.09 -1.90 -9.31
N LEU A 123 -6.07 -2.76 -10.34
CA LEU A 123 -6.08 -4.20 -10.15
C LEU A 123 -4.84 -4.71 -9.41
N LEU A 124 -3.65 -4.23 -9.76
CA LEU A 124 -2.41 -4.62 -9.07
C LEU A 124 -2.43 -4.24 -7.59
N VAL A 125 -2.92 -3.04 -7.25
CA VAL A 125 -3.09 -2.61 -5.85
C VAL A 125 -4.09 -3.52 -5.13
N ARG A 126 -5.26 -3.79 -5.71
CA ARG A 126 -6.27 -4.66 -5.09
C ARG A 126 -5.78 -6.10 -4.87
N VAL A 127 -4.99 -6.62 -5.82
CA VAL A 127 -4.35 -7.92 -5.68
C VAL A 127 -3.35 -7.90 -4.52
N GLY A 128 -2.45 -6.92 -4.46
CA GLY A 128 -1.52 -6.78 -3.33
C GLY A 128 -2.23 -6.69 -1.98
N GLU A 129 -3.26 -5.86 -1.89
CA GLU A 129 -4.09 -5.69 -0.69
C GLU A 129 -4.72 -7.01 -0.20
N SER A 130 -5.19 -7.86 -1.11
CA SER A 130 -5.80 -9.15 -0.77
C SER A 130 -4.85 -10.09 -0.01
N PHE A 131 -3.55 -9.95 -0.25
CA PHE A 131 -2.48 -10.71 0.40
C PHE A 131 -1.83 -9.99 1.58
N ILE A 132 -2.09 -8.68 1.75
CA ILE A 132 -1.65 -7.91 2.92
C ILE A 132 -2.66 -8.10 4.07
N TYR A 133 -3.95 -8.10 3.77
CA TYR A 133 -5.02 -8.12 4.78
C TYR A 133 -5.61 -9.51 5.04
N THR A 134 -4.98 -10.58 4.54
CA THR A 134 -5.49 -11.95 4.62
C THR A 134 -5.80 -12.36 6.06
N ASP A 135 -4.90 -12.08 7.00
CA ASP A 135 -5.09 -12.36 8.43
C ASP A 135 -6.31 -11.65 9.03
N ALA A 136 -6.55 -10.39 8.62
CA ALA A 136 -7.69 -9.61 9.07
C ALA A 136 -9.02 -10.04 8.44
N ILE A 137 -9.00 -10.61 7.23
CA ILE A 137 -10.21 -10.96 6.46
C ILE A 137 -10.60 -12.43 6.64
N THR A 138 -9.66 -13.36 6.53
CA THR A 138 -9.90 -14.81 6.56
C THR A 138 -9.25 -15.51 7.75
N GLY A 139 -8.29 -14.87 8.42
CA GLY A 139 -7.51 -15.47 9.51
C GLY A 139 -6.33 -16.33 9.03
N GLU A 140 -6.10 -16.43 7.73
CA GLU A 140 -4.94 -17.14 7.16
C GLU A 140 -3.68 -16.26 7.17
N GLU A 141 -2.52 -16.88 6.97
CA GLU A 141 -1.25 -16.16 6.89
C GLU A 141 -1.13 -15.35 5.59
N PRO A 142 -0.65 -14.09 5.66
CA PRO A 142 -0.31 -13.27 4.50
C PRO A 142 0.74 -13.93 3.59
N ASP A 143 0.52 -13.92 2.28
CA ASP A 143 1.39 -14.61 1.30
C ASP A 143 1.84 -13.66 0.17
N ALA A 144 3.07 -13.17 0.29
CA ALA A 144 3.67 -12.27 -0.69
C ALA A 144 4.01 -12.96 -2.02
N GLU A 145 4.19 -14.28 -2.03
CA GLU A 145 4.53 -15.01 -3.24
C GLU A 145 3.31 -15.12 -4.16
N LYS A 146 2.12 -15.34 -3.59
CA LYS A 146 0.87 -15.28 -4.35
C LYS A 146 0.64 -13.90 -4.97
N ALA A 147 1.00 -12.82 -4.26
CA ALA A 147 0.91 -11.46 -4.81
C ALA A 147 1.84 -11.27 -6.03
N LEU A 148 3.08 -11.75 -5.94
CA LEU A 148 4.05 -11.73 -7.05
C LEU A 148 3.53 -12.51 -8.27
N VAL A 149 3.07 -13.74 -8.05
CA VAL A 149 2.55 -14.60 -9.13
C VAL A 149 1.33 -13.95 -9.79
N ALA A 150 0.39 -13.44 -9.01
CA ALA A 150 -0.79 -12.76 -9.55
C ALA A 150 -0.43 -11.49 -10.33
N ALA A 151 0.52 -10.68 -9.84
CA ALA A 151 1.02 -9.51 -10.56
C ALA A 151 1.67 -9.90 -11.89
N LYS A 152 2.50 -10.95 -11.91
CA LYS A 152 3.08 -11.49 -13.16
C LYS A 152 2.00 -11.90 -14.17
N MET A 153 0.91 -12.53 -13.72
CA MET A 153 -0.17 -12.91 -14.63
C MET A 153 -0.91 -11.70 -15.20
N LEU A 154 -1.15 -10.66 -14.40
CA LEU A 154 -1.81 -9.42 -14.87
C LEU A 154 -0.93 -8.62 -15.83
N LEU A 155 0.40 -8.73 -15.71
CA LEU A 155 1.38 -7.97 -16.49
C LEU A 155 1.91 -8.71 -17.73
N ARG A 156 1.45 -9.94 -17.96
CA ARG A 156 1.76 -10.65 -19.21
C ARG A 156 1.01 -9.98 -20.37
N GLY A 157 1.77 -9.31 -21.25
CA GLY A 157 1.31 -8.93 -22.58
C GLY A 157 0.93 -10.17 -23.39
N ARG A 158 0.06 -10.00 -24.40
CA ARG A 158 -0.15 -11.04 -25.41
C ARG A 158 0.97 -11.03 -26.43
#